data_AF-A0A358Y6M7-F1
#
_entry.id   AF-A0A358Y6M7-F1
#
_cell.length_a   1.000
_cell.length_b   1.000
_cell.length_c   1.000
_cell.angle_alpha   90.00
_cell.angle_beta   90.00
_cell.angle_gamma   90.00
#
_symmetry.space_group_name_H-M   'P 1'
#
loop_
_entity.id
_entity.type
_entity.pdbx_description
1 polymer ?
#
loop_
_entity_poly.entity_id
_entity_poly.type
_entity_poly.pdbx_seq_one_letter_code
_entity_poly.pdbx_strand_id
1 'polypeptide(L)'
;MQAFYSQNHYVIFINGYRGINIDDYKTDGRIIDPKIKTSVHYDSGFKSDEWIIGYWRPRNLYFDDTILSRYKNAYPLYIDGHHPISSSVHRNKKRLVASYLKSRIFFFCRNPKGILFRKSSDDGFNLRVENGNKIGQKLKENYFIQNDTKITLVCHSMGFAVALGICDILRDSVEFKDFIILSPEGADNARFDWTKFQHVWHYSSSWKNNRYRLVCRQDGIAPQVPIHGLKNNETEGIIGVPSRSRNVKLGFYKSHHLSFYNWFFDIKKGERGYFGDY
;
A
#
# COMPACT_ATOMS: atom_id res chain seq x y z
N MET A 1 -11.98 1.91 32.12
CA MET A 1 -12.74 2.39 30.94
C MET A 1 -12.06 3.65 30.45
N GLN A 2 -11.28 3.57 29.38
CA GLN A 2 -10.63 4.74 28.77
C GLN A 2 -11.59 5.32 27.73
N ALA A 3 -11.97 6.58 27.91
CA ALA A 3 -12.85 7.29 26.99
C ALA A 3 -12.12 7.49 25.64
N PHE A 4 -12.46 6.64 24.66
CA PHE A 4 -12.08 6.88 23.27
C PHE A 4 -12.86 8.09 22.77
N TYR A 5 -12.18 9.22 22.59
CA TYR A 5 -12.74 10.35 21.84
C TYR A 5 -13.22 9.82 20.49
N SER A 6 -14.51 9.97 20.18
CA SER A 6 -15.12 9.62 18.90
C SER A 6 -14.43 10.39 17.78
N GLN A 7 -13.44 9.77 17.14
CA GLN A 7 -12.86 10.28 15.92
C GLN A 7 -13.76 9.80 14.79
N ASN A 8 -14.36 10.73 14.06
CA ASN A 8 -15.26 10.35 12.97
C ASN A 8 -14.49 10.00 11.70
N HIS A 9 -13.16 10.24 11.62
CA HIS A 9 -12.35 9.90 10.46
C HIS A 9 -11.02 9.27 10.85
N TYR A 10 -10.78 8.05 10.40
CA TYR A 10 -9.50 7.34 10.54
C TYR A 10 -8.75 7.27 9.22
N VAL A 11 -7.43 7.49 9.24
CA VAL A 11 -6.52 7.18 8.13
C VAL A 11 -5.71 5.96 8.50
N ILE A 12 -5.92 4.86 7.79
CA ILE A 12 -5.34 3.57 8.11
C ILE A 12 -4.17 3.30 7.15
N PHE A 13 -2.98 3.21 7.72
CA PHE A 13 -1.72 2.99 7.01
C PHE A 13 -1.33 1.51 7.08
N ILE A 14 -1.30 0.84 5.92
CA ILE A 14 -1.03 -0.59 5.79
C ILE A 14 0.25 -0.80 4.99
N ASN A 15 1.35 -1.08 5.69
CA ASN A 15 2.67 -1.24 5.07
C ASN A 15 2.76 -2.53 4.23
N GLY A 16 3.82 -2.61 3.42
CA GLY A 16 4.15 -3.81 2.66
C GLY A 16 5.32 -4.58 3.26
N TYR A 17 6.06 -5.28 2.38
CA TYR A 17 7.29 -5.96 2.77
C TYR A 17 8.30 -5.00 3.41
N ARG A 18 8.87 -5.40 4.56
CA ARG A 18 9.71 -4.57 5.44
C ARG A 18 11.21 -4.90 5.35
N GLY A 19 11.58 -5.91 4.58
CA GLY A 19 12.97 -6.23 4.30
C GLY A 19 13.39 -7.64 4.70
N ILE A 20 14.58 -8.01 4.24
CA ILE A 20 15.10 -9.40 4.28
C ILE A 20 15.38 -9.91 5.70
N ASN A 21 15.66 -9.00 6.64
CA ASN A 21 15.99 -9.33 8.03
C ASN A 21 14.78 -9.89 8.81
N ILE A 22 13.56 -9.68 8.31
CA ILE A 22 12.34 -10.22 8.90
C ILE A 22 11.53 -11.02 7.89
N ASP A 23 12.17 -11.56 6.85
CA ASP A 23 11.46 -12.27 5.79
C ASP A 23 10.67 -13.48 6.28
N ASP A 24 11.08 -14.11 7.39
CA ASP A 24 10.37 -15.27 7.93
C ASP A 24 9.18 -14.88 8.82
N TYR A 25 9.03 -13.58 9.12
CA TYR A 25 7.93 -13.06 9.90
C TYR A 25 6.67 -12.98 9.06
N LYS A 26 5.54 -13.34 9.66
CA LYS A 26 4.20 -13.16 9.10
C LYS A 26 3.46 -12.20 10.02
N THR A 27 2.75 -11.24 9.45
CA THR A 27 1.89 -10.36 10.26
C THR A 27 0.98 -11.18 11.17
N ASP A 28 0.85 -10.72 12.41
CA ASP A 28 -0.10 -11.21 13.41
C ASP A 28 -1.36 -10.33 13.47
N GLY A 29 -1.51 -9.41 12.51
CA GLY A 29 -2.62 -8.49 12.45
C GLY A 29 -2.65 -7.51 13.62
N ARG A 30 -1.46 -7.00 13.99
CA ARG A 30 -1.30 -5.88 14.91
C ARG A 30 -1.87 -4.60 14.31
N ILE A 31 -2.57 -3.86 15.16
CA ILE A 31 -3.05 -2.50 14.93
C ILE A 31 -2.32 -1.63 15.95
N ILE A 32 -1.61 -0.63 15.48
CA ILE A 32 -0.85 0.32 16.29
C ILE A 32 -1.63 1.61 16.31
N ASP A 33 -2.03 1.99 17.52
CA ASP A 33 -2.67 3.25 17.84
C ASP A 33 -1.65 4.17 18.52
N PRO A 34 -1.23 5.30 17.90
CA PRO A 34 -0.24 6.20 18.47
C PRO A 34 -0.62 6.83 19.82
N LYS A 35 -1.91 6.92 20.17
CA LYS A 35 -2.38 7.43 21.47
C LYS A 35 -2.27 6.38 22.56
N ILE A 36 -2.40 5.11 22.20
CA ILE A 36 -2.19 4.02 23.12
C ILE A 36 -0.68 3.79 23.17
N LYS A 37 0.00 4.44 24.13
CA LYS A 37 1.35 4.03 24.51
C LYS A 37 1.25 2.61 25.06
N THR A 38 1.33 1.61 24.20
CA THR A 38 1.58 0.24 24.61
C THR A 38 2.98 0.22 25.19
N SER A 39 3.08 0.22 26.52
CA SER A 39 4.29 -0.18 27.27
C SER A 39 4.65 -1.66 27.04
N VAL A 40 4.03 -2.30 26.06
CA VAL A 40 3.96 -3.74 25.87
C VAL A 40 4.24 -4.03 24.40
N HIS A 41 5.51 -3.87 24.02
CA HIS A 41 6.27 -4.81 23.18
C HIS A 41 7.56 -4.12 22.72
N TYR A 42 8.49 -3.97 23.66
CA TYR A 42 9.92 -3.94 23.37
C TYR A 42 10.34 -5.31 22.81
N ASP A 43 9.83 -5.70 21.64
CA ASP A 43 10.58 -6.63 20.82
C ASP A 43 11.69 -5.77 20.19
N SER A 44 12.86 -5.77 20.83
CA SER A 44 14.01 -5.00 20.41
C SER A 44 14.45 -5.47 19.02
N GLY A 45 13.98 -4.79 17.98
CA GLY A 45 14.30 -5.15 16.60
C GLY A 45 13.22 -4.77 15.62
N PHE A 46 13.36 -5.24 14.39
CA PHE A 46 12.51 -4.94 13.23
C PHE A 46 11.02 -5.31 13.37
N LYS A 47 10.54 -5.70 14.56
CA LYS A 47 9.15 -6.10 14.86
C LYS A 47 8.41 -5.13 15.78
N SER A 48 9.09 -4.09 16.29
CA SER A 48 8.46 -3.10 17.17
C SER A 48 7.46 -2.20 16.42
N ASP A 49 6.55 -1.59 17.18
CA ASP A 49 5.58 -0.62 16.67
C ASP A 49 6.28 0.56 15.97
N GLU A 50 7.45 0.96 16.48
CA GLU A 50 8.29 2.01 15.88
C GLU A 50 8.75 1.65 14.46
N TRP A 51 9.02 0.38 14.16
CA TRP A 51 9.41 -0.03 12.80
C TRP A 51 8.24 -0.04 11.82
N ILE A 52 7.03 -0.29 12.30
CA ILE A 52 5.83 -0.27 11.45
C ILE A 52 5.43 1.17 11.16
N ILE A 53 5.45 2.06 12.15
CA ILE A 53 5.27 3.50 11.95
C ILE A 53 6.41 4.06 11.08
N GLY A 54 7.66 3.69 11.42
CA GLY A 54 8.88 4.12 10.72
C GLY A 54 8.93 3.71 9.25
N TYR A 55 8.18 2.68 8.84
CA TYR A 55 7.99 2.32 7.44
C TYR A 55 7.47 3.49 6.59
N TRP A 56 6.56 4.27 7.18
CA TRP A 56 5.95 5.45 6.56
C TRP A 56 6.78 6.71 6.75
N ARG A 57 7.96 6.61 7.37
CA ARG A 57 8.88 7.72 7.60
C ARG A 57 10.30 7.46 7.05
N PRO A 58 10.45 6.94 5.82
CA PRO A 58 11.76 6.50 5.33
C PRO A 58 12.68 7.71 5.13
N ARG A 59 13.89 7.67 5.70
CA ARG A 59 14.91 8.74 5.55
C ARG A 59 14.41 10.13 5.96
N ASN A 60 13.66 10.21 7.05
CA ASN A 60 13.04 11.45 7.56
C ASN A 60 12.03 12.09 6.58
N LEU A 61 11.50 11.32 5.63
CA LEU A 61 10.37 11.73 4.81
C LEU A 61 9.09 11.28 5.52
N TYR A 62 8.44 12.20 6.24
CA TYR A 62 7.20 11.96 6.98
C TYR A 62 6.00 11.81 6.02
N PHE A 63 5.93 10.67 5.32
CA PHE A 63 4.91 10.40 4.30
C PHE A 63 3.51 10.37 4.89
N ASP A 64 3.38 9.74 6.04
CA ASP A 64 2.16 9.71 6.85
C ASP A 64 1.71 11.11 7.23
N ASP A 65 2.58 11.95 7.82
CA ASP A 65 2.23 13.31 8.22
C ASP A 65 1.78 14.15 7.00
N THR A 66 2.45 13.96 5.85
CA THR A 66 2.08 14.67 4.62
C THR A 66 0.70 14.24 4.12
N ILE A 67 0.36 12.94 4.19
CA ILE A 67 -0.98 12.44 3.84
C ILE A 67 -2.02 12.94 4.84
N LEU A 68 -1.73 12.82 6.14
CA LEU A 68 -2.61 13.26 7.23
C LEU A 68 -2.93 14.75 7.14
N SER A 69 -1.96 15.58 6.73
CA SER A 69 -2.16 17.02 6.57
C SER A 69 -3.27 17.39 5.57
N ARG A 70 -3.66 16.47 4.69
CA ARG A 70 -4.73 16.66 3.72
C ARG A 70 -6.12 16.31 4.23
N TYR A 71 -6.23 15.74 5.43
CA TYR A 71 -7.49 15.35 6.05
C TYR A 71 -7.66 16.03 7.41
N LYS A 72 -8.65 16.89 7.53
CA LYS A 72 -8.94 17.63 8.76
C LYS A 72 -9.42 16.68 9.85
N ASN A 73 -8.82 16.78 11.03
CA ASN A 73 -9.17 16.01 12.23
C ASN A 73 -9.12 14.48 12.03
N ALA A 74 -8.34 13.99 11.07
CA ALA A 74 -8.25 12.56 10.82
C ALA A 74 -7.23 11.91 11.76
N TYR A 75 -7.55 10.70 12.22
CA TYR A 75 -6.75 9.98 13.19
C TYR A 75 -5.98 8.81 12.55
N PRO A 76 -4.65 8.73 12.69
CA PRO A 76 -3.88 7.66 12.09
C PRO A 76 -3.97 6.35 12.88
N LEU A 77 -4.12 5.23 12.16
CA LEU A 77 -3.84 3.89 12.66
C LEU A 77 -2.81 3.23 11.74
N TYR A 78 -1.90 2.44 12.30
CA TYR A 78 -0.90 1.71 11.52
C TYR A 78 -1.12 0.21 11.65
N ILE A 79 -1.07 -0.50 10.54
CA ILE A 79 -1.32 -1.94 10.47
C ILE A 79 -0.13 -2.60 9.83
N ASP A 80 0.35 -3.69 10.43
CA ASP A 80 1.39 -4.49 9.81
C ASP A 80 0.84 -5.38 8.68
N GLY A 81 1.07 -5.00 7.43
CA GLY A 81 0.80 -5.81 6.24
C GLY A 81 1.97 -6.70 5.81
N HIS A 82 3.04 -6.78 6.60
CA HIS A 82 4.23 -7.56 6.25
C HIS A 82 3.93 -9.04 6.00
N HIS A 83 4.45 -9.55 4.89
CA HIS A 83 4.42 -10.97 4.55
C HIS A 83 5.75 -11.41 3.92
N PRO A 84 6.13 -12.70 4.08
CA PRO A 84 7.36 -13.25 3.55
C PRO A 84 7.43 -13.16 2.02
N ILE A 85 8.64 -13.10 1.45
CA ILE A 85 8.86 -13.22 0.00
C ILE A 85 8.26 -14.52 -0.55
N SER A 86 8.10 -15.57 0.27
CA SER A 86 7.44 -16.81 -0.15
C SER A 86 5.99 -16.63 -0.59
N SER A 87 5.29 -15.63 -0.05
CA SER A 87 3.95 -15.23 -0.47
C SER A 87 3.92 -14.26 -1.65
N SER A 88 5.09 -13.74 -2.05
CA SER A 88 5.19 -12.72 -3.10
C SER A 88 5.11 -13.31 -4.51
N VAL A 89 4.97 -12.42 -5.50
CA VAL A 89 5.25 -12.67 -6.92
C VAL A 89 6.60 -13.39 -7.18
N HIS A 90 7.62 -13.17 -6.34
CA HIS A 90 8.90 -13.84 -6.47
C HIS A 90 8.90 -15.26 -5.88
N ARG A 91 8.05 -15.57 -4.88
CA ARG A 91 7.94 -16.86 -4.17
C ARG A 91 9.17 -17.36 -3.42
N ASN A 92 10.36 -16.82 -3.70
CA ASN A 92 11.57 -17.06 -2.93
C ASN A 92 12.67 -16.04 -3.29
N LYS A 93 13.67 -15.95 -2.40
CA LYS A 93 14.83 -15.05 -2.55
C LYS A 93 15.63 -15.31 -3.83
N LYS A 94 15.80 -16.58 -4.23
CA LYS A 94 16.55 -16.95 -5.46
C LYS A 94 15.91 -16.33 -6.71
N ARG A 95 14.58 -16.37 -6.81
CA ARG A 95 13.82 -15.76 -7.91
C ARG A 95 13.88 -14.24 -7.85
N LEU A 96 13.81 -13.62 -6.67
CA LEU A 96 14.02 -12.17 -6.54
C LEU A 96 15.41 -11.75 -7.06
N VAL A 97 16.47 -12.42 -6.61
CA VAL A 97 17.85 -12.17 -7.07
C VAL A 97 18.00 -12.43 -8.57
N ALA A 98 17.44 -13.52 -9.10
CA ALA A 98 17.48 -13.81 -10.52
C ALA A 98 16.77 -12.72 -11.35
N SER A 99 15.61 -12.24 -10.91
CA SER A 99 14.88 -11.12 -11.54
C SER A 99 15.73 -9.86 -11.54
N TYR A 100 16.39 -9.55 -10.41
CA TYR A 100 17.28 -8.41 -10.29
C TYR A 100 18.46 -8.51 -11.27
N LEU A 101 19.20 -9.63 -11.29
CA LEU A 101 20.33 -9.82 -12.20
C LEU A 101 19.92 -9.74 -13.67
N LYS A 102 18.82 -10.41 -14.05
CA LYS A 102 18.26 -10.32 -15.39
C LYS A 102 17.89 -8.89 -15.75
N SER A 103 17.34 -8.11 -14.82
CA SER A 103 17.01 -6.70 -15.06
C SER A 103 18.22 -5.82 -15.36
N ARG A 104 19.40 -6.19 -14.85
CA ARG A 104 20.67 -5.50 -15.10
C ARG A 104 21.32 -5.91 -16.42
N ILE A 105 21.22 -7.20 -16.78
CA ILE A 105 21.71 -7.71 -18.08
C ILE A 105 20.85 -7.17 -19.22
N PHE A 106 19.53 -7.26 -19.08
CA PHE A 106 18.55 -6.84 -20.08
C PHE A 106 18.04 -5.41 -19.83
N PHE A 107 18.94 -4.52 -19.40
CA PHE A 107 18.64 -3.17 -18.91
C PHE A 107 17.80 -2.33 -19.90
N PHE A 108 18.14 -2.39 -21.18
CA PHE A 108 17.47 -1.65 -22.27
C PHE A 108 16.39 -2.45 -22.99
N CYS A 109 16.06 -3.66 -22.54
CA CYS A 109 14.99 -4.44 -23.16
C CYS A 109 13.62 -3.80 -22.91
N ARG A 110 12.78 -3.75 -23.94
CA ARG A 110 11.39 -3.26 -23.85
C ARG A 110 10.38 -4.36 -23.51
N ASN A 111 10.75 -5.63 -23.75
CA ASN A 111 9.93 -6.78 -23.39
C ASN A 111 10.45 -7.40 -22.08
N PRO A 112 9.75 -7.21 -20.95
CA PRO A 112 10.18 -7.73 -19.65
C PRO A 112 9.70 -9.17 -19.38
N LYS A 113 9.00 -9.83 -20.32
CA LYS A 113 8.56 -11.23 -20.15
C LYS A 113 9.79 -12.12 -19.93
N GLY A 114 9.76 -12.95 -18.87
CA GLY A 114 10.88 -13.82 -18.48
C GLY A 114 12.05 -13.12 -17.76
N ILE A 115 12.02 -11.78 -17.70
CA ILE A 115 12.98 -10.94 -16.98
C ILE A 115 12.39 -10.56 -15.62
N LEU A 116 11.19 -9.95 -15.61
CA LEU A 116 10.47 -9.56 -14.40
C LEU A 116 9.30 -10.52 -14.19
N PHE A 117 9.19 -11.07 -12.98
CA PHE A 117 8.06 -11.91 -12.61
C PHE A 117 6.82 -11.04 -12.41
N ARG A 118 5.78 -11.23 -13.23
CA ARG A 118 4.57 -10.37 -13.22
C ARG A 118 3.32 -11.07 -12.69
N LYS A 119 3.30 -12.41 -12.71
CA LYS A 119 2.15 -13.17 -12.25
C LYS A 119 2.17 -13.22 -10.72
N SER A 120 1.11 -12.71 -10.12
CA SER A 120 0.89 -12.81 -8.67
C SER A 120 0.88 -14.26 -8.19
N SER A 121 1.18 -14.45 -6.91
CA SER A 121 0.92 -15.71 -6.22
C SER A 121 -0.52 -15.66 -5.72
N ASP A 122 -1.43 -16.43 -6.32
CA ASP A 122 -2.85 -16.41 -5.94
C ASP A 122 -3.02 -16.83 -4.47
N ASP A 123 -2.34 -17.90 -4.05
CA ASP A 123 -2.31 -18.36 -2.65
C ASP A 123 -1.75 -17.28 -1.71
N GLY A 124 -0.67 -16.62 -2.11
CA GLY A 124 -0.05 -15.57 -1.30
C GLY A 124 -0.90 -14.30 -1.22
N PHE A 125 -1.63 -13.97 -2.28
CA PHE A 125 -2.60 -12.89 -2.29
C PHE A 125 -3.78 -13.19 -1.37
N ASN A 126 -4.39 -14.38 -1.51
CA ASN A 126 -5.53 -14.78 -0.69
C ASN A 126 -5.19 -14.90 0.80
N LEU A 127 -4.00 -15.42 1.14
CA LEU A 127 -3.51 -15.42 2.52
C LEU A 127 -3.46 -14.01 3.12
N ARG A 128 -3.00 -13.02 2.34
CA ARG A 128 -2.95 -11.62 2.76
C ARG A 128 -4.34 -11.03 2.96
N VAL A 129 -5.28 -11.36 2.08
CA VAL A 129 -6.71 -10.98 2.24
C VAL A 129 -7.28 -11.60 3.51
N GLU A 130 -7.06 -12.88 3.78
CA GLU A 130 -7.54 -13.55 5.00
C GLU A 130 -7.00 -12.90 6.28
N ASN A 131 -5.72 -12.52 6.28
CA ASN A 131 -5.13 -11.77 7.39
C ASN A 131 -5.75 -10.37 7.50
N GLY A 132 -6.06 -9.71 6.38
CA GLY A 132 -6.85 -8.49 6.33
C GLY A 132 -8.23 -8.64 6.99
N ASN A 133 -8.93 -9.74 6.72
CA ASN A 133 -10.24 -10.01 7.34
C ASN A 133 -10.13 -10.08 8.87
N LYS A 134 -9.13 -10.79 9.39
CA LYS A 134 -8.89 -10.87 10.85
C LYS A 134 -8.63 -9.50 11.46
N ILE A 135 -7.92 -8.62 10.76
CA ILE A 135 -7.64 -7.26 11.21
C ILE A 135 -8.90 -6.39 11.13
N GLY A 136 -9.69 -6.52 10.05
CA GLY A 136 -10.96 -5.83 9.88
C GLY A 136 -11.95 -6.13 11.01
N GLN A 137 -12.00 -7.38 11.48
CA GLN A 137 -12.80 -7.76 12.64
C GLN A 137 -12.35 -7.03 13.91
N LYS A 138 -11.04 -7.04 14.21
CA LYS A 138 -10.49 -6.30 15.35
C LYS A 138 -10.76 -4.79 15.27
N LEU A 139 -10.66 -4.19 14.09
CA LEU A 139 -10.98 -2.77 13.87
C LEU A 139 -12.45 -2.47 14.18
N LYS A 140 -13.35 -3.31 13.65
CA LYS A 140 -14.79 -3.19 13.87
C LYS A 140 -15.15 -3.25 15.35
N GLU A 141 -14.56 -4.19 16.07
CA GLU A 141 -14.86 -4.43 17.50
C GLU A 141 -14.26 -3.36 18.43
N ASN A 142 -13.05 -2.87 18.13
CA ASN A 142 -12.29 -2.06 19.08
C ASN A 142 -12.25 -0.56 18.73
N TYR A 143 -12.45 -0.18 17.47
CA TYR A 143 -12.30 1.20 17.01
C TYR A 143 -13.58 1.76 16.38
N PHE A 144 -14.32 0.95 15.63
CA PHE A 144 -15.44 1.42 14.80
C PHE A 144 -16.80 1.01 15.39
N ILE A 145 -16.97 1.27 16.69
CA ILE A 145 -18.16 0.93 17.46
C ILE A 145 -19.34 1.88 17.11
N GLN A 146 -19.05 3.04 16.52
CA GLN A 146 -20.05 4.07 16.18
C GLN A 146 -20.41 4.05 14.69
N ASN A 147 -21.67 4.34 14.40
CA ASN A 147 -22.27 4.22 13.06
C ASN A 147 -21.81 5.26 12.03
N ASP A 148 -21.03 6.28 12.42
CA ASP A 148 -20.61 7.38 11.54
C ASP A 148 -19.10 7.39 11.27
N THR A 149 -18.45 6.23 11.39
CA THR A 149 -17.01 6.15 11.21
C THR A 149 -16.63 6.24 9.73
N LYS A 150 -15.85 7.26 9.37
CA LYS A 150 -15.24 7.41 8.06
C LYS A 150 -13.85 6.82 8.05
N ILE A 151 -13.47 6.15 6.98
CA ILE A 151 -12.10 5.62 6.83
C ILE A 151 -11.48 5.99 5.49
N THR A 152 -10.21 6.37 5.54
CA THR A 152 -9.29 6.46 4.40
C THR A 152 -8.26 5.37 4.53
N LEU A 153 -8.02 4.62 3.46
CA LEU A 153 -7.02 3.56 3.43
C LEU A 153 -5.79 4.00 2.64
N VAL A 154 -4.61 3.76 3.20
CA VAL A 154 -3.32 4.01 2.55
C VAL A 154 -2.53 2.72 2.60
N CYS A 155 -2.30 2.09 1.45
CA CYS A 155 -1.58 0.83 1.39
C CYS A 155 -0.38 0.89 0.45
N HIS A 156 0.63 0.10 0.77
CA HIS A 156 1.80 -0.06 -0.10
C HIS A 156 2.11 -1.54 -0.37
N SER A 157 2.44 -1.86 -1.62
CA SER A 157 2.95 -3.19 -2.01
C SER A 157 1.99 -4.32 -1.59
N MET A 158 2.47 -5.30 -0.83
CA MET A 158 1.69 -6.40 -0.27
C MET A 158 0.54 -5.96 0.63
N GLY A 159 0.64 -4.78 1.25
CA GLY A 159 -0.39 -4.23 2.12
C GLY A 159 -1.71 -3.99 1.40
N PHE A 160 -1.69 -3.91 0.06
CA PHE A 160 -2.91 -3.80 -0.75
C PHE A 160 -3.87 -4.98 -0.55
N ALA A 161 -3.38 -6.22 -0.56
CA ALA A 161 -4.22 -7.39 -0.34
C ALA A 161 -4.80 -7.44 1.09
N VAL A 162 -4.01 -7.01 2.09
CA VAL A 162 -4.48 -6.87 3.47
C VAL A 162 -5.57 -5.81 3.58
N ALA A 163 -5.40 -4.67 2.89
CA ALA A 163 -6.40 -3.61 2.85
C ALA A 163 -7.74 -4.08 2.26
N LEU A 164 -7.71 -4.92 1.23
CA LEU A 164 -8.93 -5.49 0.65
C LEU A 164 -9.69 -6.37 1.66
N GLY A 165 -9.00 -7.23 2.40
CA GLY A 165 -9.65 -8.02 3.45
C GLY A 165 -10.24 -7.16 4.58
N ILE A 166 -9.57 -6.06 4.94
CA ILE A 166 -10.15 -5.08 5.87
C ILE A 166 -11.44 -4.48 5.28
N CYS A 167 -11.44 -4.12 3.99
CA CYS A 167 -12.63 -3.58 3.33
C CYS A 167 -13.78 -4.57 3.34
N ASP A 168 -13.52 -5.85 3.08
CA ASP A 168 -14.55 -6.90 3.03
C ASP A 168 -15.32 -7.05 4.35
N ILE A 169 -14.65 -6.82 5.48
CA ILE A 169 -15.30 -6.88 6.81
C ILE A 169 -16.01 -5.58 7.16
N LEU A 170 -15.45 -4.43 6.77
CA LEU A 170 -15.94 -3.12 7.17
C LEU A 170 -17.00 -2.55 6.21
N ARG A 171 -17.23 -3.21 5.07
CA ARG A 171 -18.00 -2.68 3.92
C ARG A 171 -19.39 -2.10 4.18
N ASP A 172 -20.01 -2.54 5.26
CA ASP A 172 -21.38 -2.17 5.65
C ASP A 172 -21.39 -1.56 7.07
N SER A 173 -20.24 -1.12 7.58
CA SER A 173 -20.06 -0.60 8.95
C SER A 173 -19.32 0.74 9.00
N VAL A 174 -18.77 1.21 7.89
CA VAL A 174 -18.03 2.47 7.79
C VAL A 174 -18.35 3.18 6.49
N GLU A 175 -18.17 4.49 6.47
CA GLU A 175 -18.14 5.29 5.25
C GLU A 175 -16.72 5.27 4.68
N PHE A 176 -16.52 4.70 3.50
CA PHE A 176 -15.23 4.73 2.83
C PHE A 176 -15.03 6.05 2.09
N LYS A 177 -14.00 6.79 2.47
CA LYS A 177 -13.65 8.06 1.85
C LYS A 177 -12.69 7.84 0.68
N ASP A 178 -11.40 7.70 0.98
CA ASP A 178 -10.36 7.61 -0.05
C ASP A 178 -9.56 6.31 0.08
N PHE A 179 -9.15 5.72 -1.04
CA PHE A 179 -8.23 4.59 -1.09
C PHE A 179 -6.97 4.94 -1.90
N ILE A 180 -5.86 5.12 -1.19
CA ILE A 180 -4.56 5.50 -1.72
C ILE A 180 -3.69 4.25 -1.85
N ILE A 181 -3.42 3.84 -3.09
CA ILE A 181 -2.80 2.55 -3.39
C ILE A 181 -1.44 2.77 -4.04
N LEU A 182 -0.36 2.42 -3.33
CA LEU A 182 1.02 2.64 -3.76
C LEU A 182 1.68 1.32 -4.15
N SER A 183 2.22 1.22 -5.37
CA SER A 183 2.94 0.02 -5.86
C SER A 183 2.28 -1.35 -5.54
N PRO A 184 0.95 -1.55 -5.66
CA PRO A 184 0.28 -2.77 -5.19
C PRO A 184 0.86 -4.04 -5.83
N GLU A 185 0.97 -5.09 -5.02
CA GLU A 185 1.28 -6.43 -5.50
C GLU A 185 -0.02 -7.20 -5.75
N GLY A 186 -0.13 -7.85 -6.92
CA GLY A 186 -1.32 -8.65 -7.27
C GLY A 186 -2.58 -7.83 -7.51
N ALA A 187 -2.42 -6.60 -8.00
CA ALA A 187 -3.53 -5.69 -8.32
C ALA A 187 -4.62 -6.30 -9.23
N ASP A 188 -4.24 -7.23 -10.11
CA ASP A 188 -5.14 -7.97 -11.01
C ASP A 188 -6.02 -9.01 -10.30
N ASN A 189 -5.65 -9.41 -9.08
CA ASN A 189 -6.44 -10.30 -8.24
C ASN A 189 -7.47 -9.57 -7.37
N ALA A 190 -7.47 -8.24 -7.36
CA ALA A 190 -8.41 -7.45 -6.57
C ALA A 190 -9.87 -7.75 -6.95
N ARG A 191 -10.74 -7.89 -5.96
CA ARG A 191 -12.19 -8.05 -6.15
C ARG A 191 -12.88 -7.19 -5.11
N PHE A 192 -13.26 -5.98 -5.49
CA PHE A 192 -13.98 -5.05 -4.62
C PHE A 192 -14.82 -4.08 -5.45
N ASP A 193 -15.91 -3.58 -4.86
CA ASP A 193 -16.72 -2.54 -5.48
C ASP A 193 -16.15 -1.16 -5.16
N TRP A 194 -15.39 -0.62 -6.12
CA TRP A 194 -14.73 0.67 -5.98
C TRP A 194 -15.70 1.85 -5.81
N THR A 195 -16.98 1.70 -6.19
CA THR A 195 -17.99 2.75 -6.03
C THR A 195 -18.35 3.04 -4.58
N LYS A 196 -17.95 2.16 -3.65
CA LYS A 196 -18.08 2.40 -2.22
C LYS A 196 -17.16 3.50 -1.69
N PHE A 197 -16.08 3.82 -2.40
CA PHE A 197 -15.16 4.90 -2.05
C PHE A 197 -15.55 6.19 -2.76
N GLN A 198 -15.33 7.32 -2.09
CA GLN A 198 -15.39 8.64 -2.72
C GLN A 198 -14.29 8.79 -3.78
N HIS A 199 -13.05 8.40 -3.47
CA HIS A 199 -11.96 8.34 -4.45
C HIS A 199 -11.07 7.10 -4.30
N VAL A 200 -10.60 6.58 -5.44
CA VAL A 200 -9.64 5.45 -5.48
C VAL A 200 -8.50 5.76 -6.42
N TRP A 201 -7.30 5.91 -5.86
CA TRP A 201 -6.12 6.29 -6.63
C TRP A 201 -5.02 5.24 -6.53
N HIS A 202 -4.71 4.61 -7.67
CA HIS A 202 -3.54 3.75 -7.83
C HIS A 202 -2.35 4.55 -8.33
N TYR A 203 -1.47 4.96 -7.42
CA TYR A 203 -0.20 5.59 -7.79
C TYR A 203 0.78 4.52 -8.25
N SER A 204 0.99 4.50 -9.56
CA SER A 204 1.83 3.51 -10.22
C SER A 204 3.10 4.16 -10.76
N SER A 205 4.19 3.40 -10.71
CA SER A 205 5.41 3.72 -11.47
C SER A 205 5.22 3.63 -12.99
N SER A 206 4.04 3.21 -13.47
CA SER A 206 3.69 3.10 -14.89
C SER A 206 2.40 3.84 -15.24
N TRP A 207 2.48 4.85 -16.12
CA TRP A 207 1.32 5.44 -16.80
C TRP A 207 1.11 4.71 -18.13
N LYS A 208 -0.14 4.36 -18.48
CA LYS A 208 -0.63 3.90 -19.80
C LYS A 208 0.40 3.13 -20.66
N ASN A 209 0.18 1.83 -20.85
CA ASN A 209 0.99 0.90 -21.66
C ASN A 209 2.34 0.43 -21.04
N ASN A 210 2.23 -0.51 -20.11
CA ASN A 210 3.32 -1.37 -19.60
C ASN A 210 4.09 -2.18 -20.66
N ARG A 211 3.72 -2.08 -21.95
CA ARG A 211 4.28 -2.89 -23.02
C ARG A 211 5.55 -2.31 -23.66
N TYR A 212 5.96 -1.09 -23.30
CA TYR A 212 7.08 -0.41 -23.98
C TYR A 212 8.11 0.30 -23.09
N ARG A 213 8.00 0.21 -21.75
CA ARG A 213 9.04 0.79 -20.88
C ARG A 213 10.27 -0.11 -20.82
N LEU A 214 11.44 0.49 -20.94
CA LEU A 214 12.72 -0.19 -20.70
C LEU A 214 12.68 -0.88 -19.32
N VAL A 215 13.18 -2.11 -19.23
CA VAL A 215 13.27 -2.90 -17.99
C VAL A 215 13.87 -2.07 -16.86
N CYS A 216 14.89 -1.26 -17.13
CA CYS A 216 15.54 -0.40 -16.16
C CYS A 216 14.66 0.69 -15.53
N ARG A 217 13.46 0.93 -16.06
CA ARG A 217 12.48 1.92 -15.56
C ARG A 217 11.24 1.27 -14.95
N GLN A 218 11.20 -0.05 -14.86
CA GLN A 218 10.06 -0.79 -14.31
C GLN A 218 10.26 -1.14 -12.85
N ASP A 219 9.16 -1.26 -12.12
CA ASP A 219 9.12 -1.94 -10.82
C ASP A 219 9.45 -3.41 -11.04
N GLY A 220 10.50 -3.89 -10.37
CA GLY A 220 10.93 -5.28 -10.41
C GLY A 220 10.66 -6.05 -9.12
N ILE A 221 10.13 -5.37 -8.08
CA ILE A 221 9.72 -5.96 -6.79
C ILE A 221 8.26 -6.40 -6.87
N ALA A 222 7.37 -5.51 -7.31
CA ALA A 222 5.99 -5.83 -7.60
C ALA A 222 5.66 -5.24 -8.97
N PRO A 223 5.95 -5.94 -10.07
CA PRO A 223 5.69 -5.39 -11.40
C PRO A 223 4.23 -4.96 -11.55
N GLN A 224 4.05 -3.65 -11.73
CA GLN A 224 2.75 -3.01 -11.62
C GLN A 224 1.81 -3.49 -12.73
N VAL A 225 0.56 -3.77 -12.38
CA VAL A 225 -0.53 -4.10 -13.31
C VAL A 225 -1.77 -3.25 -12.96
N PRO A 226 -2.70 -3.01 -13.91
CA PRO A 226 -3.96 -2.35 -13.58
C PRO A 226 -4.71 -3.09 -12.47
N ILE A 227 -5.33 -2.35 -11.56
CA ILE A 227 -6.23 -2.92 -10.56
C ILE A 227 -7.49 -3.42 -11.26
N HIS A 228 -7.89 -4.64 -10.94
CA HIS A 228 -9.08 -5.24 -11.54
C HIS A 228 -10.35 -4.44 -11.17
N GLY A 229 -11.17 -4.13 -12.17
CA GLY A 229 -12.42 -3.40 -12.00
C GLY A 229 -12.28 -1.88 -11.77
N LEU A 230 -11.07 -1.38 -11.51
CA LEU A 230 -10.84 0.06 -11.29
C LEU A 230 -11.01 0.82 -12.60
N LYS A 231 -11.97 1.76 -12.64
CA LYS A 231 -12.17 2.57 -13.85
C LYS A 231 -11.20 3.73 -13.88
N ASN A 232 -11.21 4.46 -14.99
CA ASN A 232 -10.37 5.64 -15.17
C ASN A 232 -11.25 6.85 -15.49
N ASN A 233 -11.88 7.40 -14.46
CA ASN A 233 -12.84 8.52 -14.48
C ASN A 233 -12.50 9.54 -13.37
N GLU A 234 -13.29 10.58 -13.14
CA GLU A 234 -12.97 11.66 -12.19
C GLU A 234 -12.67 11.23 -10.74
N THR A 235 -13.29 10.15 -10.26
CA THR A 235 -13.15 9.69 -8.87
C THR A 235 -12.22 8.49 -8.69
N GLU A 236 -11.93 7.74 -9.76
CA GLU A 236 -11.04 6.58 -9.69
C GLU A 236 -10.05 6.50 -10.85
N GLY A 237 -8.87 5.95 -10.56
CA GLY A 237 -8.00 5.38 -11.57
C GLY A 237 -6.52 5.36 -11.24
N ILE A 238 -5.74 5.06 -12.29
CA ILE A 238 -4.30 4.88 -12.19
C ILE A 238 -3.63 6.22 -12.41
N ILE A 239 -2.86 6.68 -11.43
CA ILE A 239 -2.03 7.88 -11.48
C ILE A 239 -0.59 7.45 -11.69
N GLY A 240 -0.04 7.85 -12.83
CA GLY A 240 1.30 7.50 -13.21
C GLY A 240 2.24 8.65 -12.93
N VAL A 241 3.50 8.30 -12.73
CA VAL A 241 4.60 9.26 -12.56
C VAL A 241 4.54 10.39 -13.61
N PRO A 242 4.45 11.66 -13.21
CA PRO A 242 4.42 12.81 -14.11
C PRO A 242 5.68 12.89 -14.97
N SER A 243 5.52 13.15 -16.28
CA SER A 243 6.62 13.26 -17.23
C SER A 243 7.59 14.41 -16.92
N ARG A 244 7.10 15.46 -16.25
CA ARG A 244 7.87 16.66 -15.90
C ARG A 244 8.45 16.64 -14.48
N SER A 245 8.21 15.59 -13.69
CA SER A 245 8.74 15.55 -12.33
C SER A 245 10.25 15.26 -12.37
N ARG A 246 11.05 16.26 -11.99
CA ARG A 246 12.51 16.27 -12.14
C ARG A 246 13.23 15.26 -11.22
N ASN A 247 12.54 14.77 -10.19
CA ASN A 247 13.14 13.97 -9.12
C ASN A 247 12.69 12.49 -9.10
N VAL A 248 11.97 12.04 -10.12
CA VAL A 248 11.44 10.67 -10.11
C VAL A 248 12.54 9.67 -10.41
N LYS A 249 12.83 8.81 -9.43
CA LYS A 249 13.75 7.69 -9.60
C LYS A 249 12.95 6.44 -9.94
N LEU A 250 13.12 5.96 -11.16
CA LEU A 250 12.54 4.69 -11.63
C LEU A 250 13.60 3.58 -11.64
N GLY A 251 13.12 2.34 -11.69
CA GLY A 251 13.90 1.12 -11.85
C GLY A 251 13.59 0.08 -10.78
N PHE A 252 14.23 -1.08 -10.87
CA PHE A 252 13.85 -2.31 -10.18
C PHE A 252 13.32 -2.11 -8.74
N TYR A 253 14.10 -1.47 -7.89
CA TYR A 253 13.72 -1.12 -6.51
C TYR A 253 13.12 0.30 -6.39
N LYS A 254 13.64 1.26 -7.16
CA LYS A 254 13.28 2.68 -7.04
C LYS A 254 11.82 2.95 -7.44
N SER A 255 11.32 2.25 -8.45
CA SER A 255 9.92 2.29 -8.85
C SER A 255 8.96 1.70 -7.82
N HIS A 256 9.47 0.96 -6.84
CA HIS A 256 8.67 0.34 -5.78
C HIS A 256 8.73 1.15 -4.49
N HIS A 257 9.92 1.61 -4.10
CA HIS A 257 10.16 2.14 -2.77
C HIS A 257 9.44 3.46 -2.47
N LEU A 258 8.83 3.55 -1.28
CA LEU A 258 7.97 4.66 -0.84
C LEU A 258 8.63 6.04 -1.02
N SER A 259 9.92 6.20 -0.68
CA SER A 259 10.64 7.48 -0.82
C SER A 259 10.66 8.08 -2.23
N PHE A 260 10.28 7.33 -3.26
CA PHE A 260 10.22 7.82 -4.65
C PHE A 260 8.80 8.15 -5.13
N TYR A 261 7.83 8.13 -4.22
CA TYR A 261 6.44 8.52 -4.48
C TYR A 261 6.10 9.97 -4.07
N ASN A 262 7.09 10.75 -3.64
CA ASN A 262 6.85 12.13 -3.18
C ASN A 262 6.18 13.03 -4.24
N TRP A 263 6.29 12.69 -5.52
CA TRP A 263 5.66 13.42 -6.62
C TRP A 263 4.14 13.49 -6.54
N PHE A 264 3.44 12.55 -5.87
CA PHE A 264 1.99 12.65 -5.77
C PHE A 264 1.54 13.76 -4.81
N PHE A 265 2.44 14.25 -3.95
CA PHE A 265 2.16 15.40 -3.10
C PHE A 265 2.06 16.71 -3.88
N ASP A 266 2.60 16.73 -5.11
CA ASP A 266 2.51 17.89 -5.99
C ASP A 266 1.13 18.00 -6.67
N ILE A 267 0.30 16.95 -6.59
CA ILE A 267 -1.05 16.95 -7.16
C ILE A 267 -1.95 17.83 -6.29
N LYS A 268 -2.54 18.86 -6.90
CA LYS A 268 -3.34 19.90 -6.24
C LYS A 268 -4.81 19.52 -6.17
N LYS A 269 -5.53 20.16 -5.25
CA LYS A 269 -6.98 20.02 -5.12
C LYS A 269 -7.67 20.35 -6.45
N GLY A 270 -8.61 19.49 -6.85
CA GLY A 270 -9.29 19.56 -8.15
C GLY A 270 -8.54 18.92 -9.32
N GLU A 271 -7.27 18.51 -9.14
CA GLU A 271 -6.56 17.74 -10.14
C GLU A 271 -6.85 16.24 -9.99
N ARG A 272 -6.85 15.53 -11.12
CA ARG A 272 -6.95 14.07 -11.16
C ARG A 272 -5.83 13.43 -10.34
N GLY A 273 -6.20 12.55 -9.41
CA GLY A 273 -5.23 11.95 -8.47
C GLY A 273 -5.06 12.77 -7.19
N TYR A 274 -5.91 13.75 -6.92
CA TYR A 274 -5.92 14.39 -5.61
C TYR A 274 -6.66 13.53 -4.59
N PHE A 275 -6.15 13.52 -3.35
CA PHE A 275 -6.79 12.91 -2.19
C PHE A 275 -6.71 13.90 -1.04
N GLY A 276 -7.68 13.86 -0.14
CA GLY A 276 -7.83 14.87 0.90
C GLY A 276 -9.24 15.43 0.98
N ASP A 277 -9.40 16.47 1.79
CA ASP A 277 -10.67 17.17 1.89
C ASP A 277 -10.96 18.02 0.64
N TYR A 278 -12.06 17.68 -0.03
CA TYR A 278 -12.61 18.39 -1.18
C TYR A 278 -13.41 19.63 -0.80
#